data_AF-A0AAU8AEB3-F1
#
_entry.id   AF-A0AAU8AEB3-F1
#
_cell.length_a   1.000
_cell.length_b   1.000
_cell.length_c   1.000
_cell.angle_alpha   90.00
_cell.angle_beta   90.00
_cell.angle_gamma   90.00
#
_symmetry.space_group_name_H-M   'P 1'
#
loop_
_entity.id
_entity.type
_entity.pdbx_description
1 polymer ?
#
loop_
_entity_poly.entity_id
_entity_poly.type
_entity_poly.pdbx_seq_one_letter_code
_entity_poly.pdbx_strand_id
1 'polypeptide(L)'
;MLKFLKIGVSTLVLSTFVVAPVVMVVTADHAYAKNDGNNGNGGGNGGGKSSSSDRGNGGGNGMSASARDNAGQGGKSLGQGIKGDVASLGRSLKAGIGGIFGEPAKGNSATRRATETGVRATGTGSRRVSRAPTEEAPVTSVRPPEQVASRLKGPMHPSNLGKLNGALNSSPRAKEAHIANGNYGIGAGPVGLAAALAVADYDLDRALASRDAIVAAEDTLALAEAFDLVANRPTEAEIADAQDVLADPEATDEAKALAQEVLDYPDTSAAEAVIDGQEQPTEAELAAAREVIDAGVTTGPDYDTAALSVLEIEDAILSGTGSELTGEEAGALLDAIRASNPDPETVGAALERQAARGTGIGGEVEPEDELVPDETEAPVVIIVDDAEAPAPDEASDEDTVAGL
;
A
#
# COMPACT_ATOMS: atom_id res chain seq x y z
N MET A 1 -36.16 -7.35 40.28
CA MET A 1 -37.36 -7.56 39.43
C MET A 1 -37.36 -6.50 38.33
N LEU A 2 -37.67 -6.90 37.08
CA LEU A 2 -37.58 -6.20 35.77
C LEU A 2 -36.38 -6.71 34.94
N LYS A 3 -36.39 -7.97 34.49
CA LYS A 3 -37.02 -8.54 33.27
C LYS A 3 -36.36 -8.09 31.95
N PHE A 4 -35.54 -9.01 31.44
CA PHE A 4 -35.12 -9.22 30.06
C PHE A 4 -36.17 -8.83 29.02
N LEU A 5 -35.78 -8.02 28.04
CA LEU A 5 -36.48 -7.88 26.77
C LEU A 5 -35.70 -8.66 25.70
N LYS A 6 -35.96 -9.97 25.66
CA LYS A 6 -35.76 -10.81 24.46
C LYS A 6 -36.88 -10.45 23.47
N ILE A 7 -36.51 -9.97 22.29
CA ILE A 7 -37.37 -10.01 21.10
C ILE A 7 -36.60 -10.90 20.10
N GLY A 8 -37.19 -12.07 19.82
CA GLY A 8 -36.79 -12.92 18.72
C GLY A 8 -37.66 -12.70 17.48
N VAL A 9 -37.60 -13.71 16.59
CA VAL A 9 -38.28 -13.90 15.29
C VAL A 9 -37.40 -13.45 14.10
N SER A 10 -36.60 -14.33 13.50
CA SER A 10 -36.91 -15.49 12.62
C SER A 10 -37.26 -15.12 11.17
N THR A 11 -36.34 -15.44 10.27
CA THR A 11 -36.55 -15.95 8.88
C THR A 11 -35.25 -16.67 8.50
N LEU A 12 -35.12 -17.99 8.69
CA LEU A 12 -35.47 -19.03 7.71
C LEU A 12 -34.94 -18.72 6.30
N VAL A 13 -33.65 -18.94 6.09
CA VAL A 13 -33.10 -19.28 4.78
C VAL A 13 -32.61 -20.72 4.88
N LEU A 14 -33.40 -21.60 4.28
CA LEU A 14 -33.10 -23.00 4.02
C LEU A 14 -31.89 -23.01 3.07
N SER A 15 -30.67 -23.05 3.61
CA SER A 15 -29.45 -23.15 2.80
C SER A 15 -29.36 -24.58 2.27
N THR A 16 -29.58 -24.73 0.97
CA THR A 16 -29.16 -25.90 0.22
C THR A 16 -27.65 -26.03 0.36
N PHE A 17 -27.21 -27.01 1.16
CA PHE A 17 -25.84 -27.49 1.20
C PHE A 17 -25.42 -27.97 -0.20
N VAL A 18 -24.94 -27.04 -1.01
CA VAL A 18 -23.92 -27.35 -2.00
C VAL A 18 -22.66 -27.46 -1.17
N VAL A 19 -22.11 -28.67 -1.08
CA VAL A 19 -20.75 -28.94 -0.62
C VAL A 19 -19.84 -27.93 -1.32
N ALA A 20 -19.48 -26.87 -0.61
CA ALA A 20 -18.50 -25.93 -1.08
C ALA A 20 -17.21 -26.73 -1.27
N PRO A 21 -16.49 -26.56 -2.39
CA PRO A 21 -15.15 -27.13 -2.48
C PRO A 21 -14.38 -26.62 -1.27
N VAL A 22 -13.81 -27.57 -0.51
CA VAL A 22 -12.73 -27.29 0.44
C VAL A 22 -11.78 -26.36 -0.30
N VAL A 23 -11.83 -25.07 0.04
CA VAL A 23 -10.83 -24.13 -0.40
C VAL A 23 -9.57 -24.66 0.27
N MET A 24 -8.76 -25.39 -0.49
CA MET A 24 -7.36 -25.56 -0.16
C MET A 24 -6.84 -24.13 -0.05
N VAL A 25 -6.79 -23.62 1.17
CA VAL A 25 -5.93 -22.52 1.54
C VAL A 25 -4.54 -23.08 1.26
N VAL A 26 -4.08 -22.89 0.02
CA VAL A 26 -2.65 -22.90 -0.25
C VAL A 26 -2.16 -21.72 0.55
N THR A 27 -1.73 -22.00 1.78
CA THR A 27 -0.88 -21.13 2.55
C THR A 27 0.41 -21.00 1.75
N ALA A 28 0.39 -20.13 0.74
CA ALA A 28 1.62 -19.50 0.31
C ALA A 28 2.15 -18.86 1.58
N ASP A 29 3.32 -19.33 2.04
CA ASP A 29 4.13 -18.76 3.11
C ASP A 29 4.39 -17.27 2.81
N HIS A 30 3.38 -16.44 2.97
CA HIS A 30 3.51 -15.01 3.03
C HIS A 30 3.90 -14.73 4.47
N ALA A 31 5.20 -14.81 4.73
CA ALA A 31 5.81 -14.22 5.90
C ALA A 31 5.37 -12.75 5.96
N TYR A 32 4.34 -12.50 6.75
CA TYR A 32 3.84 -11.17 7.04
C TYR A 32 4.91 -10.49 7.89
N ALA A 33 5.85 -9.81 7.24
CA ALA A 33 6.80 -8.97 7.93
C ALA A 33 6.01 -7.85 8.60
N LYS A 34 5.81 -7.99 9.90
CA LYS A 34 5.29 -6.96 10.81
C LYS A 34 6.09 -5.67 10.58
N ASN A 35 5.51 -4.75 9.82
CA ASN A 35 6.13 -3.48 9.48
C ASN A 35 5.90 -2.52 10.65
N ASP A 36 6.74 -2.61 11.68
CA ASP A 36 6.77 -1.65 12.78
C ASP A 36 7.26 -0.29 12.25
N GLY A 37 6.33 0.53 11.75
CA GLY A 37 6.28 1.97 12.01
C GLY A 37 7.49 2.86 11.70
N ASN A 38 8.36 2.54 10.73
CA ASN A 38 9.44 3.46 10.34
C ASN A 38 9.10 4.25 9.07
N ASN A 39 8.60 5.47 9.31
CA ASN A 39 8.28 6.51 8.34
C ASN A 39 9.58 7.05 7.69
N GLY A 40 10.09 6.37 6.66
CA GLY A 40 11.26 6.78 5.89
C GLY A 40 10.89 7.68 4.71
N ASN A 41 11.03 9.00 4.88
CA ASN A 41 10.90 9.99 3.80
C ASN A 41 12.06 9.87 2.78
N GLY A 42 11.95 8.95 1.82
CA GLY A 42 12.90 8.76 0.73
C GLY A 42 12.70 9.73 -0.42
N GLY A 43 13.13 10.99 -0.27
CA GLY A 43 13.16 11.99 -1.33
C GLY A 43 14.32 11.76 -2.32
N GLY A 44 14.15 10.86 -3.28
CA GLY A 44 15.12 10.62 -4.37
C GLY A 44 14.77 11.35 -5.67
N ASN A 45 15.44 12.47 -5.98
CA ASN A 45 15.47 13.06 -7.34
C ASN A 45 16.61 12.44 -8.14
N GLY A 46 16.34 11.36 -8.88
CA GLY A 46 17.29 10.75 -9.82
C GLY A 46 17.14 11.30 -11.24
N GLY A 47 17.81 12.40 -11.56
CA GLY A 47 17.92 12.93 -12.91
C GLY A 47 19.07 12.29 -13.70
N GLY A 48 18.83 11.15 -14.35
CA GLY A 48 19.79 10.51 -15.25
C GLY A 48 19.77 11.12 -16.65
N LYS A 49 20.83 11.82 -17.04
CA LYS A 49 21.11 12.21 -18.43
C LYS A 49 21.81 11.04 -19.13
N SER A 50 21.11 10.31 -19.99
CA SER A 50 21.75 9.37 -20.92
C SER A 50 22.17 10.11 -22.20
N SER A 51 23.48 10.22 -22.37
CA SER A 51 24.16 10.65 -23.59
C SER A 51 24.12 9.56 -24.67
N SER A 52 23.87 10.00 -25.91
CA SER A 52 24.47 9.50 -27.14
C SER A 52 24.24 8.04 -27.54
N SER A 53 23.44 7.83 -28.59
CA SER A 53 23.93 7.08 -29.75
C SER A 53 23.15 7.45 -31.01
N ASP A 54 23.88 8.09 -31.91
CA ASP A 54 23.61 8.15 -33.33
C ASP A 54 23.36 6.76 -33.91
N ARG A 55 22.33 6.64 -34.75
CA ARG A 55 22.35 5.95 -36.05
C ARG A 55 20.97 6.08 -36.71
N GLY A 56 20.91 6.92 -37.73
CA GLY A 56 19.75 7.05 -38.60
C GLY A 56 19.63 5.91 -39.61
N ASN A 57 18.48 5.89 -40.29
CA ASN A 57 18.47 5.86 -41.75
C ASN A 57 17.12 6.40 -42.27
N GLY A 58 17.18 7.51 -42.99
CA GLY A 58 16.04 8.13 -43.67
C GLY A 58 15.92 7.64 -45.11
N GLY A 59 14.69 7.41 -45.56
CA GLY A 59 14.35 7.22 -46.96
C GLY A 59 14.36 8.55 -47.70
N GLY A 60 15.05 8.59 -48.84
CA GLY A 60 15.21 9.75 -49.69
C GLY A 60 14.30 9.73 -50.92
N ASN A 61 13.90 10.93 -51.34
CA ASN A 61 13.75 11.45 -52.71
C ASN A 61 13.27 12.90 -52.53
N GLY A 62 13.87 13.97 -53.05
CA GLY A 62 14.92 14.16 -54.05
C GLY A 62 14.54 15.45 -54.80
N MET A 63 15.36 16.50 -54.71
CA MET A 63 15.80 17.38 -55.80
C MET A 63 16.29 18.77 -55.34
N SER A 64 17.40 19.15 -55.98
CA SER A 64 17.99 20.49 -56.22
C SER A 64 18.59 21.30 -55.05
N ALA A 65 19.86 20.99 -54.79
CA ALA A 65 21.02 21.87 -54.91
C ALA A 65 20.85 23.41 -54.74
N SER A 66 21.40 23.95 -53.65
CA SER A 66 22.52 24.91 -53.70
C SER A 66 23.06 25.12 -52.27
N ALA A 67 24.37 25.17 -52.15
CA ALA A 67 25.11 24.85 -50.94
C ALA A 67 25.52 26.07 -50.12
N ARG A 68 25.68 25.79 -48.81
CA ARG A 68 26.55 26.40 -47.78
C ARG A 68 25.94 27.43 -46.81
N ASP A 69 25.60 26.86 -45.65
CA ASP A 69 26.13 27.17 -44.32
C ASP A 69 25.83 28.54 -43.71
N ASN A 70 24.74 28.58 -42.94
CA ASN A 70 24.78 29.18 -41.60
C ASN A 70 23.72 28.51 -40.71
N ALA A 71 24.21 27.76 -39.72
CA ALA A 71 23.43 26.95 -38.82
C ALA A 71 22.55 27.82 -37.90
N GLY A 72 21.23 27.71 -38.11
CA GLY A 72 20.26 27.33 -37.10
C GLY A 72 20.22 28.13 -35.79
N GLN A 73 19.40 29.18 -35.79
CA GLN A 73 18.61 29.57 -34.62
C GLN A 73 17.72 28.39 -34.18
N GLY A 74 18.11 27.69 -33.11
CA GLY A 74 17.25 26.78 -32.37
C GLY A 74 16.50 27.54 -31.28
N GLY A 75 15.17 27.55 -31.37
CA GLY A 75 14.27 28.20 -30.42
C GLY A 75 14.41 27.63 -29.00
N LYS A 76 14.48 28.53 -28.02
CA LYS A 76 14.56 28.21 -26.59
C LYS A 76 13.20 27.70 -26.10
N SER A 77 13.08 26.39 -25.95
CA SER A 77 12.06 25.75 -25.13
C SER A 77 12.51 25.68 -23.65
N LEU A 78 11.62 26.12 -22.76
CA LEU A 78 11.34 25.60 -21.41
C LEU A 78 12.52 25.26 -20.48
N GLY A 79 12.65 26.04 -19.40
CA GLY A 79 13.53 25.68 -18.28
C GLY A 79 13.60 26.70 -17.14
N GLN A 80 12.47 27.07 -16.53
CA GLN A 80 12.44 27.67 -15.19
C GLN A 80 11.22 27.15 -14.43
N GLY A 81 11.38 25.97 -13.82
CA GLY A 81 10.54 25.54 -12.72
C GLY A 81 10.93 26.31 -11.47
N ILE A 82 10.04 27.19 -11.02
CA ILE A 82 10.07 27.78 -9.68
C ILE A 82 9.66 26.67 -8.71
N LYS A 83 10.64 26.07 -8.03
CA LYS A 83 10.43 25.38 -6.76
C LYS A 83 10.62 26.43 -5.66
N GLY A 84 9.61 26.64 -4.83
CA GLY A 84 9.71 27.43 -3.61
C GLY A 84 8.36 27.99 -3.17
N ASP A 85 7.93 27.54 -1.99
CA ASP A 85 7.06 28.26 -1.04
C ASP A 85 5.53 28.09 -1.13
N VAL A 86 5.07 26.92 -0.70
CA VAL A 86 3.76 26.78 -0.01
C VAL A 86 3.91 25.96 1.27
N ALA A 87 4.93 26.29 2.07
CA ALA A 87 5.14 25.72 3.42
C ALA A 87 5.35 26.82 4.48
N SER A 88 4.60 27.92 4.38
CA SER A 88 4.64 28.99 5.40
C SER A 88 3.28 29.62 5.73
N LEU A 89 2.16 28.97 5.40
CA LEU A 89 0.80 29.45 5.70
C LEU A 89 0.16 28.82 6.96
N GLY A 90 0.99 28.30 7.89
CA GLY A 90 0.50 27.48 8.99
C GLY A 90 0.80 27.92 10.42
N ARG A 91 1.63 28.95 10.70
CA ARG A 91 1.96 29.35 12.09
C ARG A 91 2.38 30.82 12.22
N SER A 92 1.43 31.75 12.36
CA SER A 92 1.59 32.99 13.17
C SER A 92 0.33 33.86 13.19
N LEU A 93 -0.80 33.31 13.65
CA LEU A 93 -1.91 34.11 14.19
C LEU A 93 -1.85 34.09 15.72
N LYS A 94 -0.81 34.71 16.30
CA LYS A 94 -0.81 35.09 17.71
C LYS A 94 0.26 36.16 17.99
N ALA A 95 -0.20 37.26 18.58
CA ALA A 95 0.51 38.51 18.87
C ALA A 95 0.74 39.38 17.63
N GLY A 96 0.36 40.65 17.58
CA GLY A 96 -0.06 41.55 18.65
C GLY A 96 0.20 42.96 18.15
N ILE A 97 -0.80 43.80 18.30
CA ILE A 97 -0.79 45.25 18.12
C ILE A 97 0.52 45.85 18.69
N GLY A 98 1.29 46.57 17.86
CA GLY A 98 2.40 47.40 18.35
C GLY A 98 3.41 47.77 17.27
N GLY A 99 3.51 49.04 16.90
CA GLY A 99 4.64 49.53 16.10
C GLY A 99 4.30 50.33 14.84
N ILE A 100 3.28 51.18 14.90
CA ILE A 100 3.35 52.49 14.25
C ILE A 100 4.39 53.28 15.07
N PHE A 101 5.41 53.87 14.42
CA PHE A 101 6.48 54.78 14.91
C PHE A 101 7.93 54.27 14.84
N GLY A 102 8.72 54.91 13.95
CA GLY A 102 10.20 55.04 13.95
C GLY A 102 10.97 53.81 13.49
N GLU A 103 12.12 53.83 12.80
CA GLU A 103 13.11 54.82 12.39
C GLU A 103 14.13 54.05 11.49
N PRO A 104 14.86 54.66 10.54
CA PRO A 104 15.68 53.89 9.58
C PRO A 104 17.10 53.67 10.11
N ALA A 105 17.54 52.41 10.18
CA ALA A 105 18.93 52.06 10.51
C ALA A 105 19.68 51.47 9.31
N LYS A 106 20.76 52.19 8.94
CA LYS A 106 21.83 51.84 8.01
C LYS A 106 22.61 50.60 8.50
N GLY A 107 23.13 49.80 7.58
CA GLY A 107 24.10 48.76 7.90
C GLY A 107 24.79 48.17 6.67
N ASN A 108 26.06 48.51 6.50
CA ASN A 108 26.97 48.09 5.44
C ASN A 108 27.27 46.58 5.47
N SER A 109 27.52 45.99 4.30
CA SER A 109 28.68 45.10 4.16
C SER A 109 29.21 45.12 2.73
N ALA A 110 30.51 45.39 2.64
CA ALA A 110 31.29 45.46 1.43
C ALA A 110 32.03 44.13 1.25
N THR A 111 32.10 43.62 0.02
CA THR A 111 33.25 42.81 -0.40
C THR A 111 33.53 43.04 -1.87
N ARG A 112 34.73 43.57 -2.09
CA ARG A 112 35.36 43.89 -3.37
C ARG A 112 35.76 42.59 -4.07
N ARG A 113 35.62 42.54 -5.39
CA ARG A 113 36.65 41.91 -6.23
C ARG A 113 36.69 42.58 -7.60
N ALA A 114 37.78 43.28 -7.83
CA ALA A 114 38.20 43.81 -9.11
C ALA A 114 38.89 42.70 -9.90
N THR A 115 38.65 42.64 -11.21
CA THR A 115 39.57 42.07 -12.20
C THR A 115 39.36 42.78 -13.54
N GLU A 116 40.31 43.68 -13.80
CA GLU A 116 41.00 43.95 -15.07
C GLU A 116 40.23 44.00 -16.39
N THR A 117 39.98 45.25 -16.78
CA THR A 117 40.33 45.87 -18.06
C THR A 117 41.32 45.07 -18.94
N GLY A 118 40.86 44.68 -20.14
CA GLY A 118 41.69 44.17 -21.23
C GLY A 118 41.15 44.64 -22.58
N VAL A 119 41.54 45.84 -22.99
CA VAL A 119 41.27 46.43 -24.31
C VAL A 119 42.11 45.74 -25.37
N ARG A 120 41.48 45.15 -26.40
CA ARG A 120 42.10 45.00 -27.71
C ARG A 120 41.08 45.24 -28.81
N ALA A 121 41.22 46.41 -29.43
CA ALA A 121 40.63 46.76 -30.70
C ALA A 121 41.41 46.09 -31.83
N THR A 122 40.70 45.48 -32.77
CA THR A 122 41.12 45.36 -34.18
C THR A 122 39.87 45.60 -35.02
N GLY A 123 39.84 46.76 -35.69
CA GLY A 123 38.73 47.17 -36.52
C GLY A 123 38.73 46.50 -37.89
N THR A 124 37.56 46.50 -38.53
CA THR A 124 37.43 46.67 -39.98
C THR A 124 35.98 47.03 -40.35
N GLY A 125 35.77 48.29 -40.71
CA GLY A 125 34.94 48.70 -41.85
C GLY A 125 33.40 48.73 -41.76
N SER A 126 32.85 49.96 -41.65
CA SER A 126 31.71 50.53 -42.43
C SER A 126 30.33 49.83 -42.35
N ARG A 127 29.22 50.45 -41.94
CA ARG A 127 28.67 51.77 -42.30
C ARG A 127 27.84 52.36 -41.15
N ARG A 128 28.04 53.64 -40.87
CA ARG A 128 27.18 54.45 -39.98
C ARG A 128 25.89 54.81 -40.69
N VAL A 129 24.75 54.42 -40.14
CA VAL A 129 23.46 55.05 -40.42
C VAL A 129 23.11 55.89 -39.19
N SER A 130 23.27 57.21 -39.31
CA SER A 130 22.87 58.17 -38.29
C SER A 130 21.34 58.29 -38.29
N ARG A 131 20.67 57.61 -37.36
CA ARG A 131 19.33 57.99 -36.92
C ARG A 131 19.50 58.85 -35.67
N ALA A 132 18.88 60.03 -35.69
CA ALA A 132 18.85 60.96 -34.56
C ALA A 132 18.32 60.25 -33.30
N PRO A 133 18.84 60.58 -32.11
CA PRO A 133 18.33 60.04 -30.85
C PRO A 133 16.95 60.68 -30.59
N THR A 134 15.89 59.96 -30.92
CA THR A 134 14.56 60.26 -30.39
C THR A 134 14.54 59.88 -28.91
N GLU A 135 13.95 60.77 -28.13
CA GLU A 135 13.81 60.78 -26.68
C GLU A 135 13.51 59.41 -26.06
N GLU A 136 14.06 59.23 -24.87
CA GLU A 136 13.99 58.08 -23.98
C GLU A 136 12.74 57.20 -24.15
N ALA A 137 12.95 55.97 -24.64
CA ALA A 137 11.91 54.94 -24.56
C ALA A 137 11.68 54.57 -23.07
N PRO A 138 10.43 54.53 -22.59
CA PRO A 138 10.14 54.19 -21.20
C PRO A 138 10.69 52.81 -20.85
N VAL A 139 11.57 52.77 -19.84
CA VAL A 139 12.34 51.57 -19.40
C VAL A 139 11.44 50.54 -18.68
N THR A 140 10.15 50.80 -18.54
CA THR A 140 9.20 49.85 -17.95
C THR A 140 8.04 49.62 -18.93
N SER A 141 8.04 48.45 -19.57
CA SER A 141 6.83 47.99 -20.23
C SER A 141 5.80 47.73 -19.14
N VAL A 142 4.87 48.66 -18.94
CA VAL A 142 3.64 48.39 -18.19
C VAL A 142 2.83 47.45 -19.08
N ARG A 143 3.16 46.15 -19.06
CA ARG A 143 2.25 45.14 -19.59
C ARG A 143 0.96 45.31 -18.78
N PRO A 144 -0.20 45.47 -19.44
CA PRO A 144 -1.47 45.39 -18.73
C PRO A 144 -1.40 44.14 -17.85
N PRO A 145 -1.79 44.19 -16.56
CA PRO A 145 -1.89 42.96 -15.77
C PRO A 145 -2.72 42.01 -16.63
N GLU A 146 -2.12 40.88 -17.05
CA GLU A 146 -2.87 39.81 -17.66
C GLU A 146 -3.93 39.49 -16.62
N GLN A 147 -5.14 40.00 -16.85
CA GLN A 147 -6.31 39.51 -16.17
C GLN A 147 -6.40 38.08 -16.68
N VAL A 148 -5.72 37.19 -15.97
CA VAL A 148 -5.99 35.76 -15.99
C VAL A 148 -7.40 35.72 -15.44
N ALA A 149 -8.38 35.99 -16.31
CA ALA A 149 -9.76 35.73 -16.04
C ALA A 149 -9.73 34.27 -15.59
N SER A 150 -9.91 34.06 -14.29
CA SER A 150 -10.07 32.76 -13.70
C SER A 150 -11.37 32.25 -14.29
N ARG A 151 -11.29 31.75 -15.53
CA ARG A 151 -12.34 30.99 -16.16
C ARG A 151 -12.48 29.83 -15.22
N LEU A 152 -13.48 29.92 -14.34
CA LEU A 152 -13.98 28.81 -13.57
C LEU A 152 -14.03 27.66 -14.56
N LYS A 153 -13.12 26.70 -14.39
CA LYS A 153 -13.02 25.57 -15.30
C LYS A 153 -14.29 24.78 -15.06
N GLY A 154 -15.28 25.03 -15.89
CA GLY A 154 -16.52 24.30 -15.83
C GLY A 154 -16.24 22.79 -15.95
N PRO A 155 -17.19 21.95 -15.57
CA PRO A 155 -17.07 20.50 -15.65
C PRO A 155 -16.58 19.98 -16.99
N MET A 156 -17.12 20.55 -18.06
CA MET A 156 -16.81 20.18 -19.44
C MET A 156 -15.55 20.88 -19.98
N HIS A 157 -14.69 21.41 -19.09
CA HIS A 157 -13.43 21.99 -19.53
C HIS A 157 -12.56 20.87 -20.14
N PRO A 158 -11.94 21.07 -21.31
CA PRO A 158 -11.16 20.04 -22.00
C PRO A 158 -10.08 19.36 -21.13
N SER A 159 -9.55 20.08 -20.13
CA SER A 159 -8.59 19.50 -19.18
C SER A 159 -9.20 18.42 -18.29
N ASN A 160 -10.46 18.56 -17.89
CA ASN A 160 -11.13 17.59 -17.00
C ASN A 160 -11.55 16.36 -17.80
N LEU A 161 -12.06 16.56 -19.01
CA LEU A 161 -12.32 15.48 -19.96
C LEU A 161 -11.06 14.70 -20.30
N GLY A 162 -9.92 15.39 -20.47
CA GLY A 162 -8.62 14.74 -20.69
C GLY A 162 -8.17 13.87 -19.50
N LYS A 163 -8.44 14.32 -18.26
CA LYS A 163 -8.17 13.51 -17.06
C LYS A 163 -9.07 12.29 -16.99
N LEU A 164 -10.38 12.46 -17.16
CA LEU A 164 -11.34 11.37 -17.20
C LEU A 164 -10.99 10.33 -18.25
N ASN A 165 -10.70 10.79 -19.47
CA ASN A 165 -10.30 9.93 -20.57
C ASN A 165 -8.99 9.19 -20.25
N GLY A 166 -8.03 9.87 -19.60
CA GLY A 166 -6.80 9.24 -19.13
C GLY A 166 -7.03 8.12 -18.12
N ALA A 167 -7.97 8.29 -17.18
CA ALA A 167 -8.31 7.25 -16.21
C ALA A 167 -9.05 6.08 -16.89
N LEU A 168 -10.10 6.39 -17.65
CA LEU A 168 -10.98 5.41 -18.29
C LEU A 168 -10.30 4.59 -19.39
N ASN A 169 -9.51 5.23 -20.24
CA ASN A 169 -8.88 4.58 -21.39
C ASN A 169 -7.40 4.27 -21.17
N SER A 170 -6.92 4.36 -19.93
CA SER A 170 -5.62 3.78 -19.60
C SER A 170 -5.69 2.27 -19.65
N SER A 171 -4.67 1.64 -20.25
CA SER A 171 -4.59 0.19 -20.30
C SER A 171 -4.32 -0.39 -18.91
N PRO A 172 -4.77 -1.63 -18.62
CA PRO A 172 -4.44 -2.31 -17.37
C PRO A 172 -2.93 -2.32 -17.08
N ARG A 173 -2.09 -2.53 -18.11
CA ARG A 173 -0.62 -2.46 -17.99
C ARG A 173 -0.08 -1.09 -17.60
N ALA A 174 -0.72 0.00 -18.04
CA ALA A 174 -0.31 1.34 -17.63
C ALA A 174 -0.58 1.53 -16.13
N LYS A 175 -1.75 1.09 -15.65
CA LYS A 175 -2.11 1.14 -14.23
C LYS A 175 -1.19 0.24 -13.39
N GLU A 176 -0.95 -1.00 -13.83
CA GLU A 176 0.03 -1.92 -13.24
C GLU A 176 1.42 -1.27 -13.11
N ALA A 177 1.90 -0.59 -14.15
CA ALA A 177 3.18 0.12 -14.10
C ALA A 177 3.16 1.27 -13.08
N HIS A 178 2.03 1.98 -12.93
CA HIS A 178 1.88 2.97 -11.87
C HIS A 178 1.96 2.33 -10.48
N ILE A 179 1.30 1.17 -10.27
CA ILE A 179 1.34 0.39 -9.03
C ILE A 179 2.78 -0.06 -8.72
N ALA A 180 3.41 -0.78 -9.65
CA ALA A 180 4.77 -1.29 -9.46
C ALA A 180 5.83 -0.19 -9.22
N ASN A 181 5.55 1.04 -9.65
CA ASN A 181 6.43 2.20 -9.45
C ASN A 181 6.07 3.04 -8.21
N GLY A 182 5.01 2.71 -7.46
CA GLY A 182 4.56 3.53 -6.33
C GLY A 182 3.89 4.86 -6.72
N ASN A 183 3.52 5.03 -8.00
CA ASN A 183 2.97 6.27 -8.55
C ASN A 183 1.44 6.27 -8.61
N TYR A 184 0.79 5.85 -7.52
CA TYR A 184 -0.67 5.71 -7.40
C TYR A 184 -1.25 6.44 -6.17
N GLY A 185 -0.56 7.44 -5.62
CA GLY A 185 -1.11 8.25 -4.53
C GLY A 185 -2.12 9.31 -5.00
N ILE A 186 -2.89 9.88 -4.07
CA ILE A 186 -3.71 11.08 -4.33
C ILE A 186 -2.82 12.19 -4.89
N GLY A 187 -3.21 12.77 -6.03
CA GLY A 187 -2.40 13.76 -6.75
C GLY A 187 -1.45 13.18 -7.80
N ALA A 188 -1.33 11.85 -7.89
CA ALA A 188 -0.86 11.22 -9.11
C ALA A 188 -1.83 11.57 -10.26
N GLY A 189 -1.32 11.58 -11.49
CA GLY A 189 -2.16 11.87 -12.66
C GLY A 189 -3.39 10.95 -12.76
N PRO A 190 -4.28 11.17 -13.73
CA PRO A 190 -5.53 10.39 -13.85
C PRO A 190 -5.33 8.87 -13.88
N VAL A 191 -4.27 8.38 -14.52
CA VAL A 191 -3.90 6.96 -14.53
C VAL A 191 -3.48 6.47 -13.15
N GLY A 192 -2.77 7.31 -12.39
CA GLY A 192 -2.34 7.02 -11.02
C GLY A 192 -3.52 6.94 -10.05
N LEU A 193 -4.55 7.77 -10.21
CA LEU A 193 -5.78 7.66 -9.41
C LEU A 193 -6.58 6.38 -9.73
N ALA A 194 -6.65 5.99 -11.02
CA ALA A 194 -7.28 4.71 -11.38
C ALA A 194 -6.47 3.51 -10.83
N ALA A 195 -5.14 3.60 -10.85
CA ALA A 195 -4.27 2.63 -10.20
C ALA A 195 -4.46 2.62 -8.67
N ALA A 196 -4.67 3.78 -8.05
CA ALA A 196 -4.98 3.89 -6.62
C ALA A 196 -6.26 3.12 -6.29
N LEU A 197 -7.31 3.32 -7.09
CA LEU A 197 -8.59 2.66 -6.90
C LEU A 197 -8.44 1.14 -7.00
N ALA A 198 -7.64 0.66 -7.97
CA ALA A 198 -7.35 -0.77 -8.10
C ALA A 198 -6.65 -1.35 -6.86
N VAL A 199 -5.71 -0.62 -6.26
CA VAL A 199 -5.04 -1.04 -5.01
C VAL A 199 -6.00 -1.03 -3.83
N ALA A 200 -6.83 0.01 -3.70
CA ALA A 200 -7.78 0.10 -2.61
C ALA A 200 -8.88 -0.96 -2.68
N ASP A 201 -9.41 -1.25 -3.88
CA ASP A 201 -10.35 -2.36 -4.09
C ASP A 201 -9.67 -3.71 -3.75
N TYR A 202 -8.41 -3.93 -4.15
CA TYR A 202 -7.63 -5.13 -3.80
C TYR A 202 -7.42 -5.29 -2.29
N ASP A 203 -7.04 -4.21 -1.60
CA ASP A 203 -6.83 -4.23 -0.15
C ASP A 203 -8.14 -4.49 0.60
N LEU A 204 -9.27 -3.94 0.11
CA LEU A 204 -10.60 -4.18 0.66
C LEU A 204 -11.02 -5.65 0.51
N ASP A 205 -10.84 -6.23 -0.67
CA ASP A 205 -11.13 -7.65 -0.93
C ASP A 205 -10.29 -8.56 -0.02
N ARG A 206 -9.00 -8.22 0.17
CA ARG A 206 -8.12 -8.97 1.08
C ARG A 206 -8.59 -8.86 2.53
N ALA A 207 -8.97 -7.66 2.98
CA ALA A 207 -9.47 -7.44 4.33
C ALA A 207 -10.80 -8.20 4.59
N LEU A 208 -11.69 -8.24 3.59
CA LEU A 208 -12.92 -9.03 3.64
C LEU A 208 -12.62 -10.53 3.76
N ALA A 209 -11.74 -11.06 2.92
CA ALA A 209 -11.36 -12.47 2.97
C ALA A 209 -10.72 -12.85 4.31
N SER A 210 -9.87 -11.98 4.88
CA SER A 210 -9.29 -12.20 6.21
C SER A 210 -10.35 -12.20 7.30
N ARG A 211 -11.31 -11.27 7.25
CA ARG A 211 -12.43 -11.23 8.21
C ARG A 211 -13.28 -12.51 8.14
N ASP A 212 -13.62 -12.95 6.95
CA ASP A 212 -14.43 -14.16 6.75
C ASP A 212 -13.69 -15.41 7.27
N ALA A 213 -12.37 -15.49 7.06
CA ALA A 213 -11.55 -16.55 7.60
C ALA A 213 -11.53 -16.56 9.15
N ILE A 214 -11.47 -15.38 9.78
CA ILE A 214 -11.54 -15.26 11.24
C ILE A 214 -12.89 -15.72 11.77
N VAL A 215 -14.00 -15.27 11.15
CA VAL A 215 -15.35 -15.68 11.57
C VAL A 215 -15.50 -17.20 11.44
N ALA A 216 -15.03 -17.79 10.35
CA ALA A 216 -15.05 -19.24 10.17
C ALA A 216 -14.21 -19.98 11.22
N ALA A 217 -13.05 -19.42 11.60
CA ALA A 217 -12.20 -19.97 12.65
C ALA A 217 -12.88 -19.88 14.04
N GLU A 218 -13.49 -18.74 14.38
CA GLU A 218 -14.25 -18.56 15.62
C GLU A 218 -15.43 -19.54 15.70
N ASP A 219 -16.18 -19.69 14.61
CA ASP A 219 -17.31 -20.64 14.53
C ASP A 219 -16.83 -22.08 14.71
N THR A 220 -15.68 -22.45 14.15
CA THR A 220 -15.08 -23.80 14.30
C THR A 220 -14.68 -24.06 15.75
N LEU A 221 -14.06 -23.08 16.41
CA LEU A 221 -13.65 -23.21 17.82
C LEU A 221 -14.87 -23.25 18.76
N ALA A 222 -15.88 -22.42 18.51
CA ALA A 222 -17.13 -22.42 19.26
C ALA A 222 -17.90 -23.74 19.11
N LEU A 223 -17.89 -24.32 17.90
CA LEU A 223 -18.50 -25.63 17.66
C LEU A 223 -17.77 -26.72 18.45
N ALA A 224 -16.44 -26.75 18.46
CA ALA A 224 -15.69 -27.70 19.27
C ALA A 224 -15.91 -27.53 20.78
N GLU A 225 -15.96 -26.30 21.28
CA GLU A 225 -16.31 -26.02 22.67
C GLU A 225 -17.72 -26.54 23.01
N ALA A 226 -18.68 -26.38 22.10
CA ALA A 226 -20.01 -26.94 22.27
C ALA A 226 -19.97 -28.47 22.38
N PHE A 227 -19.24 -29.16 21.48
CA PHE A 227 -19.07 -30.61 21.54
C PHE A 227 -18.43 -31.06 22.86
N ASP A 228 -17.39 -30.37 23.32
CA ASP A 228 -16.73 -30.65 24.59
C ASP A 228 -17.67 -30.44 25.78
N LEU A 229 -18.52 -29.41 25.75
CA LEU A 229 -19.52 -29.14 26.78
C LEU A 229 -20.59 -30.24 26.86
N VAL A 230 -21.05 -30.74 25.72
CA VAL A 230 -22.05 -31.82 25.69
C VAL A 230 -21.42 -33.16 26.08
N ALA A 231 -20.20 -33.43 25.62
CA ALA A 231 -19.48 -34.67 25.91
C ALA A 231 -19.11 -34.80 27.40
N ASN A 232 -18.80 -33.69 28.07
CA ASN A 232 -18.41 -33.67 29.49
C ASN A 232 -19.60 -33.38 30.45
N ARG A 233 -20.84 -33.42 29.94
CA ARG A 233 -22.03 -33.23 30.76
C ARG A 233 -22.12 -34.30 31.87
N PRO A 234 -22.34 -33.91 33.14
CA PRO A 234 -22.58 -34.87 34.20
C PRO A 234 -23.75 -35.78 33.89
N THR A 235 -23.55 -37.06 34.13
CA THR A 235 -24.60 -38.07 34.01
C THR A 235 -25.65 -37.89 35.10
N GLU A 236 -26.86 -38.40 34.87
CA GLU A 236 -27.93 -38.35 35.88
C GLU A 236 -27.53 -39.05 37.19
N ALA A 237 -26.68 -40.07 37.12
CA ALA A 237 -26.14 -40.76 38.28
C ALA A 237 -25.17 -39.87 39.08
N GLU A 238 -24.24 -39.19 38.41
CA GLU A 238 -23.31 -38.26 39.07
C GLU A 238 -24.03 -37.08 39.71
N ILE A 239 -25.09 -36.58 39.07
CA ILE A 239 -25.94 -35.53 39.63
C ILE A 239 -26.66 -36.03 40.90
N ALA A 240 -27.16 -37.27 40.89
CA ALA A 240 -27.79 -37.86 42.07
C ALA A 240 -26.79 -38.08 43.22
N ASP A 241 -25.61 -38.64 42.92
CA ASP A 241 -24.54 -38.84 43.90
C ASP A 241 -24.06 -37.50 44.51
N ALA A 242 -23.95 -36.46 43.70
CA ALA A 242 -23.62 -35.11 44.17
C ALA A 242 -24.70 -34.55 45.13
N GLN A 243 -25.98 -34.77 44.84
CA GLN A 243 -27.07 -34.38 45.74
C GLN A 243 -27.02 -35.14 47.06
N ASP A 244 -26.68 -36.43 47.03
CA ASP A 244 -26.52 -37.25 48.25
C ASP A 244 -25.34 -36.77 49.10
N VAL A 245 -24.19 -36.43 48.50
CA VAL A 245 -23.02 -35.86 49.21
C VAL A 245 -23.34 -34.52 49.86
N LEU A 246 -24.12 -33.67 49.19
CA LEU A 246 -24.55 -32.38 49.76
C LEU A 246 -25.57 -32.55 50.89
N ALA A 247 -26.40 -33.59 50.84
CA ALA A 247 -27.37 -33.91 51.89
C ALA A 247 -26.73 -34.57 53.12
N ASP A 248 -25.54 -35.16 52.99
CA ASP A 248 -24.82 -35.81 54.09
C ASP A 248 -24.23 -34.78 55.08
N PRO A 249 -24.68 -34.77 56.36
CA PRO A 249 -24.11 -33.87 57.36
C PRO A 249 -22.67 -34.22 57.75
N GLU A 250 -22.22 -35.47 57.54
CA GLU A 250 -20.87 -35.93 57.86
C GLU A 250 -19.87 -35.73 56.70
N ALA A 251 -20.35 -35.41 55.50
CA ALA A 251 -19.48 -35.13 54.36
C ALA A 251 -18.60 -33.89 54.60
N THR A 252 -17.33 -34.01 54.19
CA THR A 252 -16.31 -32.96 54.31
C THR A 252 -16.63 -31.76 53.42
N ASP A 253 -16.10 -30.59 53.78
CA ASP A 253 -16.29 -29.37 52.99
C ASP A 253 -15.73 -29.52 51.55
N GLU A 254 -14.63 -30.27 51.38
CA GLU A 254 -14.05 -30.57 50.07
C GLU A 254 -14.97 -31.43 49.21
N ALA A 255 -15.58 -32.48 49.79
CA ALA A 255 -16.52 -33.33 49.06
C ALA A 255 -17.78 -32.55 48.64
N LYS A 256 -18.27 -31.67 49.52
CA LYS A 256 -19.40 -30.78 49.21
C LYS A 256 -19.07 -29.79 48.11
N ALA A 257 -17.85 -29.26 48.07
CA ALA A 257 -17.42 -28.36 47.01
C ALA A 257 -17.39 -29.06 45.63
N LEU A 258 -16.86 -30.28 45.56
CA LEU A 258 -16.85 -31.07 44.32
C LEU A 258 -18.25 -31.46 43.86
N ALA A 259 -19.12 -31.85 44.79
CA ALA A 259 -20.53 -32.14 44.48
C ALA A 259 -21.26 -30.89 43.96
N GLN A 260 -20.97 -29.72 44.54
CA GLN A 260 -21.52 -28.46 44.05
C GLN A 260 -21.04 -28.13 42.64
N GLU A 261 -19.78 -28.40 42.29
CA GLU A 261 -19.25 -28.22 40.93
C GLU A 261 -20.01 -29.06 39.89
N VAL A 262 -20.37 -30.31 40.22
CA VAL A 262 -21.19 -31.17 39.37
C VAL A 262 -22.59 -30.56 39.13
N LEU A 263 -23.20 -29.99 40.16
CA LEU A 263 -24.54 -29.37 40.06
C LEU A 263 -24.52 -27.99 39.40
N ASP A 264 -23.40 -27.28 39.49
CA ASP A 264 -23.19 -25.97 38.86
C ASP A 264 -22.73 -26.09 37.40
N TYR A 265 -22.66 -27.31 36.85
CA TYR A 265 -22.34 -27.54 35.45
C TYR A 265 -23.30 -26.76 34.54
N PRO A 266 -22.79 -26.06 33.50
CA PRO A 266 -23.60 -25.22 32.64
C PRO A 266 -24.70 -25.98 31.90
N ASP A 267 -25.82 -25.30 31.63
CA ASP A 267 -26.92 -25.85 30.82
C ASP A 267 -26.44 -26.11 29.37
N THR A 268 -26.45 -27.38 28.98
CA THR A 268 -25.98 -27.85 27.66
C THR A 268 -26.99 -27.64 26.54
N SER A 269 -28.24 -27.22 26.83
CA SER A 269 -29.32 -27.12 25.84
C SER A 269 -28.96 -26.21 24.65
N ALA A 270 -28.19 -25.15 24.89
CA ALA A 270 -27.74 -24.26 23.81
C ALA A 270 -26.64 -24.90 22.95
N ALA A 271 -25.70 -25.64 23.57
CA ALA A 271 -24.64 -26.36 22.85
C ALA A 271 -25.21 -27.52 22.03
N GLU A 272 -26.17 -28.28 22.59
CA GLU A 272 -26.90 -29.33 21.87
C GLU A 272 -27.60 -28.78 20.61
N ALA A 273 -28.16 -27.58 20.69
CA ALA A 273 -28.79 -26.93 19.53
C ALA A 273 -27.79 -26.46 18.46
N VAL A 274 -26.55 -26.12 18.85
CA VAL A 274 -25.47 -25.75 17.92
C VAL A 274 -24.91 -26.98 17.21
N ILE A 275 -24.81 -28.11 17.93
CA ILE A 275 -24.27 -29.38 17.42
C ILE A 275 -25.25 -30.11 16.50
N ASP A 276 -26.56 -29.88 16.63
CA ASP A 276 -27.57 -30.64 15.87
C ASP A 276 -27.34 -30.57 14.35
N GLY A 277 -27.01 -31.72 13.76
CA GLY A 277 -26.71 -31.85 12.33
C GLY A 277 -25.30 -31.40 11.90
N GLN A 278 -24.42 -31.05 12.84
CA GLN A 278 -23.00 -30.74 12.57
C GLN A 278 -22.11 -31.93 12.91
N GLU A 279 -20.99 -32.05 12.21
CA GLU A 279 -19.92 -33.01 12.54
C GLU A 279 -18.93 -32.37 13.53
N GLN A 280 -18.32 -33.18 14.39
CA GLN A 280 -17.30 -32.69 15.31
C GLN A 280 -16.07 -32.22 14.52
N PRO A 281 -15.58 -30.98 14.74
CA PRO A 281 -14.36 -30.50 14.10
C PRO A 281 -13.19 -31.45 14.37
N THR A 282 -12.43 -31.75 13.33
CA THR A 282 -11.21 -32.55 13.43
C THR A 282 -10.08 -31.76 14.09
N GLU A 283 -9.10 -32.44 14.67
CA GLU A 283 -7.92 -31.79 15.27
C GLU A 283 -7.17 -30.90 14.26
N ALA A 284 -7.16 -31.29 12.98
CA ALA A 284 -6.55 -30.50 11.91
C ALA A 284 -7.31 -29.17 11.66
N GLU A 285 -8.65 -29.22 11.67
CA GLU A 285 -9.49 -28.02 11.52
C GLU A 285 -9.35 -27.10 12.74
N LEU A 286 -9.24 -27.67 13.94
CA LEU A 286 -8.99 -26.89 15.17
C LEU A 286 -7.60 -26.24 15.17
N ALA A 287 -6.58 -26.96 14.72
CA ALA A 287 -5.24 -26.40 14.57
C ALA A 287 -5.23 -25.25 13.56
N ALA A 288 -5.88 -25.42 12.40
CA ALA A 288 -5.99 -24.38 11.37
C ALA A 288 -6.78 -23.15 11.87
N ALA A 289 -7.90 -23.37 12.57
CA ALA A 289 -8.67 -22.28 13.16
C ALA A 289 -7.85 -21.49 14.19
N ARG A 290 -7.11 -22.18 15.06
CA ARG A 290 -6.19 -21.53 16.02
C ARG A 290 -5.09 -20.75 15.31
N GLU A 291 -4.50 -21.31 14.26
CA GLU A 291 -3.47 -20.61 13.48
C GLU A 291 -3.99 -19.29 12.87
N VAL A 292 -5.22 -19.28 12.35
CA VAL A 292 -5.84 -18.04 11.83
C VAL A 292 -6.01 -16.99 12.92
N ILE A 293 -6.44 -17.39 14.12
CA ILE A 293 -6.61 -16.49 15.27
C ILE A 293 -5.25 -16.00 15.80
N ASP A 294 -4.27 -16.90 15.94
CA ASP A 294 -2.94 -16.62 16.48
C ASP A 294 -2.09 -15.78 15.53
N ALA A 295 -2.26 -15.95 14.21
CA ALA A 295 -1.67 -15.07 13.21
C ALA A 295 -2.11 -13.61 13.39
N GLY A 296 -3.18 -13.35 14.16
CA GLY A 296 -3.61 -12.02 14.56
C GLY A 296 -3.95 -11.16 13.34
N VAL A 297 -4.42 -11.80 12.27
CA VAL A 297 -4.62 -11.15 10.98
C VAL A 297 -5.65 -10.05 11.15
N THR A 298 -5.15 -8.82 11.22
CA THR A 298 -5.82 -7.61 10.74
C THR A 298 -7.26 -7.48 11.24
N THR A 299 -7.38 -7.15 12.53
CA THR A 299 -8.62 -6.80 13.23
C THR A 299 -9.48 -5.78 12.45
N GLY A 300 -10.78 -5.66 12.76
CA GLY A 300 -11.73 -4.71 12.13
C GLY A 300 -11.20 -3.32 11.68
N PRO A 301 -10.26 -2.66 12.39
CA PRO A 301 -9.56 -1.47 11.91
C PRO A 301 -9.00 -1.53 10.47
N ASP A 302 -8.52 -2.67 10.00
CA ASP A 302 -7.93 -2.79 8.67
C ASP A 302 -9.00 -2.81 7.56
N TYR A 303 -10.13 -3.46 7.81
CA TYR A 303 -11.29 -3.39 6.93
C TYR A 303 -11.83 -1.96 6.84
N ASP A 304 -12.02 -1.29 7.98
CA ASP A 304 -12.51 0.09 8.00
C ASP A 304 -11.54 1.03 7.29
N THR A 305 -10.22 0.82 7.46
CA THR A 305 -9.18 1.60 6.78
C THR A 305 -9.19 1.36 5.27
N ALA A 306 -9.32 0.11 4.82
CA ALA A 306 -9.41 -0.22 3.40
C ALA A 306 -10.68 0.36 2.75
N ALA A 307 -11.83 0.23 3.43
CA ALA A 307 -13.09 0.80 2.97
C ALA A 307 -13.05 2.33 2.89
N LEU A 308 -12.45 3.00 3.88
CA LEU A 308 -12.22 4.44 3.84
C LEU A 308 -11.29 4.85 2.69
N SER A 309 -10.25 4.06 2.43
CA SER A 309 -9.31 4.33 1.33
C SER A 309 -10.00 4.29 -0.04
N VAL A 310 -10.91 3.34 -0.26
CA VAL A 310 -11.74 3.30 -1.48
C VAL A 310 -12.55 4.59 -1.61
N LEU A 311 -13.27 4.99 -0.56
CA LEU A 311 -14.09 6.21 -0.56
C LEU A 311 -13.27 7.48 -0.82
N GLU A 312 -12.10 7.62 -0.20
CA GLU A 312 -11.22 8.76 -0.42
C GLU A 312 -10.72 8.86 -1.86
N ILE A 313 -10.42 7.71 -2.49
CA ILE A 313 -9.97 7.66 -3.88
C ILE A 313 -11.13 7.92 -4.85
N GLU A 314 -12.31 7.36 -4.60
CA GLU A 314 -13.52 7.65 -5.36
C GLU A 314 -13.83 9.17 -5.32
N ASP A 315 -13.79 9.80 -4.15
CA ASP A 315 -13.99 11.24 -4.01
C ASP A 315 -12.89 12.04 -4.75
N ALA A 316 -11.63 11.60 -4.68
CA ALA A 316 -10.53 12.22 -5.42
C ALA A 316 -10.73 12.14 -6.95
N ILE A 317 -11.27 11.01 -7.45
CA ILE A 317 -11.61 10.83 -8.87
C ILE A 317 -12.78 11.75 -9.26
N LEU A 318 -13.86 11.72 -8.49
CA LEU A 318 -15.08 12.48 -8.76
C LEU A 318 -14.84 14.00 -8.68
N SER A 319 -14.14 14.48 -7.66
CA SER A 319 -13.73 15.88 -7.54
C SER A 319 -12.81 16.33 -8.69
N GLY A 320 -11.98 15.42 -9.20
CA GLY A 320 -11.12 15.64 -10.36
C GLY A 320 -11.88 15.91 -11.68
N THR A 321 -13.14 15.48 -11.77
CA THR A 321 -14.01 15.71 -12.95
C THR A 321 -14.54 17.15 -13.02
N GLY A 322 -14.65 17.82 -11.86
CA GLY A 322 -15.21 19.16 -11.76
C GLY A 322 -16.69 19.26 -12.15
N SER A 323 -17.39 18.13 -12.27
CA SER A 323 -18.83 18.04 -12.56
C SER A 323 -19.64 17.66 -11.34
N GLU A 324 -20.77 18.36 -11.20
CA GLU A 324 -21.95 17.85 -10.52
C GLU A 324 -22.48 16.68 -11.37
N LEU A 325 -21.82 15.53 -11.27
CA LEU A 325 -22.37 14.28 -11.75
C LEU A 325 -23.53 13.91 -10.83
N THR A 326 -24.63 13.44 -11.41
CA THR A 326 -25.65 12.78 -10.62
C THR A 326 -25.07 11.50 -9.98
N GLY A 327 -25.67 11.01 -8.89
CA GLY A 327 -25.17 9.79 -8.24
C GLY A 327 -25.09 8.58 -9.18
N GLU A 328 -26.02 8.48 -10.14
CA GLU A 328 -26.01 7.42 -11.16
C GLU A 328 -24.86 7.58 -12.16
N GLU A 329 -24.59 8.80 -12.65
CA GLU A 329 -23.47 9.07 -13.55
C GLU A 329 -22.12 8.89 -12.86
N ALA A 330 -22.02 9.27 -11.57
CA ALA A 330 -20.83 9.07 -10.76
C ALA A 330 -20.54 7.56 -10.58
N GLY A 331 -21.56 6.77 -10.25
CA GLY A 331 -21.44 5.31 -10.15
C GLY A 331 -21.01 4.68 -11.47
N ALA A 332 -21.70 5.02 -12.58
CA ALA A 332 -21.36 4.49 -13.90
C ALA A 332 -19.93 4.84 -14.35
N LEU A 333 -19.44 6.03 -13.98
CA LEU A 333 -18.06 6.42 -14.23
C LEU A 333 -17.07 5.56 -13.43
N LEU A 334 -17.30 5.38 -12.14
CA LEU A 334 -16.44 4.57 -11.26
C LEU A 334 -16.42 3.10 -11.71
N ASP A 335 -17.57 2.55 -12.07
CA ASP A 335 -17.69 1.19 -12.61
C ASP A 335 -16.91 1.02 -13.91
N ALA A 336 -16.94 2.02 -14.81
CA ALA A 336 -16.15 2.00 -16.03
C ALA A 336 -14.63 2.08 -15.76
N ILE A 337 -14.22 2.83 -14.72
CA ILE A 337 -12.81 2.85 -14.28
C ILE A 337 -12.42 1.48 -13.72
N ARG A 338 -13.24 0.87 -12.87
CA ARG A 338 -13.02 -0.49 -12.33
C ARG A 338 -12.94 -1.54 -13.43
N ALA A 339 -13.83 -1.49 -14.41
CA ALA A 339 -13.83 -2.40 -15.55
C ALA A 339 -12.56 -2.32 -16.42
N SER A 340 -11.80 -1.23 -16.32
CA SER A 340 -10.51 -1.06 -17.01
C SER A 340 -9.31 -1.29 -16.09
N ASN A 341 -9.51 -1.65 -14.82
CA ASN A 341 -8.42 -1.94 -13.88
C ASN A 341 -7.76 -3.30 -14.20
N PRO A 342 -6.48 -3.47 -13.83
CA PRO A 342 -5.86 -4.80 -13.81
C PRO A 342 -6.63 -5.73 -12.86
N ASP A 343 -6.58 -7.03 -13.13
CA ASP A 343 -7.12 -8.04 -12.23
C ASP A 343 -6.39 -8.06 -10.87
N PRO A 344 -7.03 -8.57 -9.79
CA PRO A 344 -6.46 -8.59 -8.45
C PRO A 344 -5.09 -9.28 -8.37
N GLU A 345 -4.87 -10.38 -9.11
CA GLU A 345 -3.58 -11.09 -9.14
C GLU A 345 -2.46 -10.20 -9.69
N THR A 346 -2.74 -9.46 -10.77
CA THR A 346 -1.82 -8.50 -11.37
C THR A 346 -1.52 -7.33 -10.42
N VAL A 347 -2.51 -6.85 -9.66
CA VAL A 347 -2.31 -5.82 -8.62
C VAL A 347 -1.37 -6.34 -7.53
N GLY A 348 -1.64 -7.53 -6.97
CA GLY A 348 -0.81 -8.17 -5.96
C GLY A 348 0.65 -8.34 -6.42
N ALA A 349 0.87 -8.89 -7.62
CA ALA A 349 2.20 -9.05 -8.19
C ALA A 349 2.92 -7.72 -8.46
N ALA A 350 2.18 -6.64 -8.72
CA ALA A 350 2.76 -5.29 -8.85
C ALA A 350 3.19 -4.72 -7.49
N LEU A 351 2.39 -4.91 -6.44
CA LEU A 351 2.73 -4.50 -5.07
C LEU A 351 3.93 -5.27 -4.51
N GLU A 352 4.03 -6.57 -4.77
CA GLU A 352 5.20 -7.38 -4.38
C GLU A 352 6.49 -6.88 -5.06
N ARG A 353 6.43 -6.59 -6.36
CA ARG A 353 7.57 -5.99 -7.08
C ARG A 353 7.95 -4.63 -6.51
N GLN A 354 6.97 -3.83 -6.10
CA GLN A 354 7.22 -2.55 -5.45
C GLN A 354 7.93 -2.75 -4.09
N ALA A 355 7.46 -3.70 -3.27
CA ALA A 355 8.06 -4.03 -1.97
C ALA A 355 9.51 -4.52 -2.13
N ALA A 356 9.77 -5.41 -3.10
CA ALA A 356 11.11 -5.92 -3.40
C ALA A 356 12.10 -4.83 -3.85
N ARG A 357 11.62 -3.78 -4.54
CA ARG A 357 12.47 -2.62 -4.88
C ARG A 357 12.79 -1.76 -3.67
N GLY A 358 11.86 -1.65 -2.71
CA GLY A 358 12.06 -0.89 -1.48
C GLY A 358 13.18 -1.47 -0.60
N THR A 359 13.30 -2.80 -0.57
CA THR A 359 14.34 -3.48 0.22
C THR A 359 15.71 -3.52 -0.48
N GLY A 360 15.75 -3.57 -1.82
CA GLY A 360 16.99 -3.71 -2.58
C GLY A 360 17.85 -2.44 -2.74
N ILE A 361 17.31 -1.25 -2.51
CA ILE A 361 18.09 0.02 -2.64
C ILE A 361 19.00 0.26 -1.43
N GLY A 362 18.78 -0.48 -0.34
CA GLY A 362 19.69 -0.56 0.80
C GLY A 362 20.78 -1.61 0.64
N GLY A 363 20.99 -2.16 -0.57
CA GLY A 363 22.12 -3.03 -0.86
C GLY A 363 23.37 -2.37 -0.29
N GLU A 364 23.91 -2.99 0.75
CA GLU A 364 25.23 -2.68 1.28
C GLU A 364 26.10 -2.43 0.07
N VAL A 365 26.55 -1.19 -0.08
CA VAL A 365 27.82 -0.98 -0.72
C VAL A 365 28.74 -1.79 0.17
N GLU A 366 29.00 -3.05 -0.20
CA GLU A 366 30.09 -3.81 0.38
C GLU A 366 31.23 -2.80 0.38
N PRO A 367 31.75 -2.43 1.57
CA PRO A 367 32.80 -1.44 1.64
C PRO A 367 33.86 -1.96 0.69
N GLU A 368 34.03 -1.28 -0.46
CA GLU A 368 34.97 -1.73 -1.47
C GLU A 368 36.27 -1.95 -0.73
N ASP A 369 36.69 -3.22 -0.68
CA ASP A 369 37.84 -3.68 0.08
C ASP A 369 38.91 -2.60 -0.08
N GLU A 370 39.15 -1.91 1.04
CA GLU A 370 40.23 -0.95 1.15
C GLU A 370 41.45 -1.73 0.70
N LEU A 371 41.94 -1.40 -0.50
CA LEU A 371 43.07 -2.03 -1.17
C LEU A 371 44.22 -2.14 -0.17
N VAL A 372 44.28 -3.25 0.57
CA VAL A 372 45.42 -3.59 1.39
C VAL A 372 46.51 -3.89 0.37
N PRO A 373 47.60 -3.12 0.34
CA PRO A 373 48.70 -3.42 -0.55
C PRO A 373 49.20 -4.84 -0.26
N ASP A 374 49.23 -5.62 -1.33
CA ASP A 374 49.77 -6.97 -1.44
C ASP A 374 51.17 -7.05 -0.83
N GLU A 375 51.24 -7.52 0.42
CA GLU A 375 52.47 -8.02 1.02
C GLU A 375 52.39 -9.55 1.12
N THR A 376 52.96 -10.18 0.11
CA THR A 376 53.91 -11.29 0.22
C THR A 376 53.52 -12.55 1.03
N GLU A 377 53.48 -13.65 0.28
CA GLU A 377 54.07 -14.95 0.64
C GLU A 377 53.44 -15.78 1.78
N ALA A 378 52.73 -16.87 1.41
CA ALA A 378 53.23 -18.24 1.59
C ALA A 378 52.22 -19.29 1.03
N PRO A 379 52.68 -20.39 0.41
CA PRO A 379 51.81 -21.48 0.01
C PRO A 379 51.35 -22.29 1.22
N VAL A 380 50.06 -22.23 1.55
CA VAL A 380 49.43 -23.14 2.51
C VAL A 380 49.15 -24.48 1.82
N VAL A 381 49.77 -25.52 2.34
CA VAL A 381 49.58 -26.93 1.97
C VAL A 381 48.18 -27.35 2.38
N ILE A 382 47.34 -27.70 1.41
CA ILE A 382 46.04 -28.35 1.64
C ILE A 382 46.33 -29.82 1.95
N ILE A 383 46.13 -30.22 3.21
CA ILE A 383 45.98 -31.62 3.60
C ILE A 383 44.52 -31.96 3.38
N VAL A 384 44.29 -32.89 2.44
CA VAL A 384 43.01 -33.55 2.20
C VAL A 384 42.83 -34.57 3.32
N ASP A 385 42.01 -34.27 4.32
CA ASP A 385 41.50 -35.28 5.25
C ASP A 385 40.14 -35.77 4.75
N ASP A 386 40.16 -37.06 4.44
CA ASP A 386 39.11 -37.91 3.90
C ASP A 386 38.13 -38.23 5.04
N ALA A 387 37.02 -37.49 5.13
CA ALA A 387 35.96 -37.74 6.11
C ALA A 387 34.93 -38.71 5.51
N GLU A 388 35.20 -39.98 5.80
CA GLU A 388 34.39 -41.18 5.77
C GLU A 388 32.88 -40.96 6.00
N ALA A 389 32.07 -41.40 5.03
CA ALA A 389 30.62 -41.41 5.11
C ALA A 389 30.12 -42.58 5.98
N PRO A 390 29.18 -42.37 6.93
CA PRO A 390 28.54 -43.47 7.64
C PRO A 390 27.48 -44.14 6.74
N ALA A 391 27.56 -45.47 6.67
CA ALA A 391 26.61 -46.34 6.00
C ALA A 391 25.22 -46.31 6.68
N PRO A 392 24.11 -46.48 5.93
CA PRO A 392 22.83 -46.80 6.52
C PRO A 392 22.78 -48.28 6.90
N ASP A 393 22.93 -48.56 8.19
CA ASP A 393 22.47 -49.77 8.85
C ASP A 393 20.98 -49.57 9.13
N GLU A 394 20.07 -50.30 8.46
CA GLU A 394 18.81 -50.77 9.07
C GLU A 394 18.34 -52.03 8.32
N ALA A 395 18.72 -53.17 8.88
CA ALA A 395 18.06 -54.45 8.69
C ALA A 395 17.38 -54.84 10.00
N SER A 396 16.08 -55.09 9.96
CA SER A 396 15.30 -56.12 10.71
C SER A 396 13.82 -55.71 10.64
N ASP A 397 12.97 -56.43 9.91
CA ASP A 397 12.37 -57.71 10.29
C ASP A 397 11.82 -57.70 11.73
N GLU A 398 10.51 -57.53 11.86
CA GLU A 398 9.62 -58.06 12.92
C GLU A 398 8.24 -57.39 12.75
N ASP A 399 7.10 -58.02 12.94
CA ASP A 399 6.72 -59.41 12.94
C ASP A 399 5.20 -59.41 12.71
N THR A 400 4.76 -60.38 11.95
CA THR A 400 3.37 -60.79 11.78
C THR A 400 2.74 -61.13 13.13
N VAL A 401 1.68 -60.43 13.54
CA VAL A 401 0.70 -61.00 14.49
C VAL A 401 -0.72 -60.75 14.01
N ALA A 402 -1.30 -61.82 13.48
CA ALA A 402 -2.73 -62.00 13.30
C ALA A 402 -3.37 -62.49 14.62
N GLY A 403 -4.60 -62.04 14.88
CA GLY A 403 -5.49 -62.53 15.95
C GLY A 403 -6.32 -61.37 16.50
N LEU A 404 -7.66 -61.36 16.51
CA LEU A 404 -8.68 -62.41 16.46
C LEU A 404 -9.96 -61.82 15.88
#